data_AF-A0A2V9TW61-F1
#
_entry.id   AF-A0A2V9TW61-F1
#
_cell.length_a   1.000
_cell.length_b   1.000
_cell.length_c   1.000
_cell.angle_alpha   90.00
_cell.angle_beta   90.00
_cell.angle_gamma   90.00
#
_symmetry.space_group_name_H-M   'P 1'
#
loop_
_entity.id
_entity.type
_entity.pdbx_description
1 polymer ?
#
loop_
_entity_poly.entity_id
_entity_poly.type
_entity_poly.pdbx_seq_one_letter_code
_entity_poly.pdbx_strand_id
1 'polypeptide(L)'
;MSATLGSAESSVRALLVSDDPLTIRQISEPLRELAATTEVCTDVPSAIRLVNTRKFETVVVDLKLGEQSRTILERVRLSPSNHTTVAFAITEGTKQSAMAFAAGSNFVLERPLSAISVGRTLKAAYGLIIRERLRYFRCPISIPAAIRDQEAGEIRCQAVNISEGGMAVISSVPLKPGMQVTLQFAIPGQGSQFAAQSEICWCDEKGRSGLRFGALSPEQKTELKQWLSKRLEESLPESVALKFRSTS
;
A
#
# COMPACT_ATOMS: atom_id res chain seq x y z
N MET A 1 13.58 -22.52 -14.51
CA MET A 1 14.49 -21.37 -14.39
C MET A 1 13.70 -20.24 -13.75
N SER A 2 13.95 -19.99 -12.47
CA SER A 2 13.21 -19.01 -11.67
C SER A 2 13.67 -17.61 -12.06
N ALA A 3 12.80 -16.80 -12.64
CA ALA A 3 13.04 -15.39 -12.82
C ALA A 3 12.94 -14.72 -11.43
N THR A 4 14.06 -14.18 -10.95
CA THR A 4 14.16 -13.34 -9.77
C THR A 4 13.32 -12.07 -10.02
N LEU A 5 12.05 -12.10 -9.63
CA LEU A 5 11.17 -10.94 -9.65
C LEU A 5 11.58 -9.99 -8.51
N GLY A 6 11.94 -8.77 -8.90
CA GLY A 6 12.54 -7.68 -8.11
C GLY A 6 12.18 -7.63 -6.62
N SER A 7 13.22 -7.73 -5.79
CA SER A 7 13.18 -7.57 -4.33
C SER A 7 12.90 -6.14 -3.84
N ALA A 8 12.54 -5.20 -4.72
CA ALA A 8 12.36 -3.78 -4.40
C ALA A 8 10.90 -3.38 -4.12
N GLU A 9 9.91 -4.11 -4.66
CA GLU A 9 8.48 -3.80 -4.47
C GLU A 9 7.89 -4.38 -3.16
N SER A 10 8.71 -5.09 -2.37
CA SER A 10 8.23 -5.86 -1.23
C SER A 10 8.35 -5.19 0.15
N SER A 11 8.84 -3.95 0.22
CA SER A 11 9.03 -3.22 1.49
C SER A 11 7.99 -2.10 1.68
N VAL A 12 7.59 -1.86 2.92
CA VAL A 12 6.80 -0.68 3.31
C VAL A 12 7.64 0.57 3.04
N ARG A 13 7.13 1.60 2.37
CA ARG A 13 7.82 2.88 2.22
C ARG A 13 7.40 3.83 3.33
N ALA A 14 8.41 4.28 4.07
CA ALA A 14 8.25 5.25 5.13
C ALA A 14 8.93 6.57 4.76
N LEU A 15 8.28 7.69 5.04
CA LEU A 15 8.91 9.01 5.06
C LEU A 15 9.11 9.43 6.51
N LEU A 16 10.34 9.72 6.91
CA LEU A 16 10.65 10.30 8.21
C LEU A 16 11.15 11.74 8.02
N VAL A 17 10.42 12.71 8.57
CA VAL A 17 10.76 14.12 8.48
C VAL A 17 11.30 14.61 9.82
N SER A 18 12.61 14.75 9.95
CA SER A 18 13.32 15.22 11.14
C SER A 18 14.74 15.61 10.76
N ASP A 19 15.30 16.62 11.44
CA ASP A 19 16.71 17.01 11.35
C ASP A 19 17.53 16.56 12.58
N ASP A 20 16.88 15.98 13.60
CA ASP A 20 17.53 15.49 14.81
C ASP A 20 18.10 14.07 14.62
N PRO A 21 19.44 13.87 14.64
CA PRO A 21 20.05 12.56 14.43
C PRO A 21 19.65 11.51 15.46
N LEU A 22 19.28 11.91 16.68
CA LEU A 22 18.80 10.97 17.70
C LEU A 22 17.41 10.45 17.34
N THR A 23 16.46 11.36 17.06
CA THR A 23 15.12 11.03 16.60
C THR A 23 15.15 10.17 15.33
N ILE A 24 16.00 10.52 14.35
CA ILE A 24 16.15 9.76 13.11
C ILE A 24 16.51 8.30 13.41
N ARG A 25 17.49 8.06 14.29
CA ARG A 25 17.90 6.70 14.69
C ARG A 25 16.80 5.96 15.43
N GLN A 26 16.21 6.59 16.44
CA GLN A 26 15.17 5.99 17.30
C GLN A 26 13.90 5.58 16.56
N ILE A 27 13.60 6.21 15.42
CA ILE A 27 12.44 5.86 14.59
C ILE A 27 12.84 4.91 13.45
N SER A 28 13.99 5.12 12.81
CA SER A 28 14.42 4.31 11.66
C SER A 28 14.69 2.85 12.05
N GLU A 29 15.19 2.60 13.25
CA GLU A 29 15.46 1.24 13.75
C GLU A 29 14.15 0.41 13.87
N PRO A 30 13.13 0.85 14.64
CA PRO A 30 11.84 0.15 14.68
C PRO A 30 11.12 0.04 13.33
N LEU A 31 11.23 1.04 12.45
CA LEU A 31 10.66 0.95 11.10
C LEU A 31 11.35 -0.13 10.26
N ARG A 32 12.68 -0.24 10.36
CA ARG A 32 13.45 -1.30 9.68
C ARG A 32 13.06 -2.69 10.18
N GLU A 33 12.82 -2.83 11.48
CA GLU A 33 12.30 -4.07 12.08
C GLU A 33 10.91 -4.49 11.55
N LEU A 34 10.19 -3.58 10.90
CA LEU A 34 8.92 -3.82 10.22
C LEU A 34 9.09 -3.94 8.69
N ALA A 35 10.32 -4.17 8.22
CA ALA A 35 10.70 -4.19 6.81
C ALA A 35 10.28 -2.93 6.05
N ALA A 36 10.31 -1.77 6.70
CA ALA A 36 10.11 -0.51 6.04
C ALA A 36 11.45 0.05 5.51
N THR A 37 11.43 0.45 4.24
CA THR A 37 12.46 1.31 3.65
C THR A 37 12.13 2.75 4.02
N THR A 38 12.99 3.37 4.83
CA THR A 38 12.77 4.73 5.36
C THR A 38 13.55 5.75 4.55
N GLU A 39 12.85 6.67 3.89
CA GLU A 39 13.40 7.89 3.30
C GLU A 39 13.39 9.00 4.35
N VAL A 40 14.56 9.57 4.65
CA VAL A 40 14.70 10.66 5.62
C VAL A 40 14.72 12.00 4.90
N CYS A 41 13.92 12.95 5.38
CA CYS A 41 13.86 14.32 4.88
C CYS A 41 14.09 15.28 6.04
N THR A 42 14.97 16.25 5.86
CA THR A 42 15.39 17.16 6.95
C THR A 42 14.77 18.55 6.84
N ASP A 43 13.88 18.79 5.86
CA ASP A 43 13.24 20.09 5.67
C ASP A 43 11.77 19.97 5.21
N VAL A 44 10.96 20.98 5.56
CA VAL A 44 9.51 21.01 5.29
C VAL A 44 9.18 21.12 3.78
N PRO A 45 9.81 22.03 3.00
CA PRO A 45 9.54 22.12 1.56
C PRO A 45 9.78 20.82 0.80
N SER A 46 10.88 20.12 1.08
CA SER A 46 11.20 18.83 0.48
C SER A 46 10.22 17.75 0.90
N ALA A 47 9.80 17.71 2.17
CA ALA A 47 8.81 16.76 2.64
C ALA A 47 7.46 16.94 1.91
N ILE A 48 7.00 18.19 1.75
CA ILE A 48 5.78 18.50 1.00
C ILE A 48 5.89 18.05 -0.47
N ARG A 49 7.05 18.30 -1.12
CA ARG A 49 7.31 17.83 -2.49
C ARG A 49 7.23 16.31 -2.58
N LEU A 50 7.85 15.59 -1.64
CA LEU A 50 7.85 14.13 -1.61
C LEU A 50 6.43 13.58 -1.43
N VAL A 51 5.66 14.11 -0.48
CA VAL A 51 4.27 13.70 -0.21
C VAL A 51 3.33 13.93 -1.41
N ASN A 52 3.63 14.89 -2.28
CA ASN A 52 2.82 15.15 -3.48
C ASN A 52 3.26 14.34 -4.71
N THR A 53 4.48 13.81 -4.71
CA THR A 53 5.08 13.15 -5.90
C THR A 53 5.31 11.66 -5.72
N ARG A 54 5.26 11.15 -4.48
CA ARG A 54 5.51 9.75 -4.15
C ARG A 54 4.45 9.22 -3.19
N LYS A 55 4.21 7.92 -3.27
CA LYS A 55 3.35 7.19 -2.34
C LYS A 55 4.19 6.66 -1.17
N PHE A 56 3.68 6.84 0.05
CA PHE A 56 4.21 6.25 1.27
C PHE A 56 3.09 5.51 1.99
N GLU A 57 3.41 4.38 2.62
CA GLU A 57 2.49 3.64 3.47
C GLU A 57 2.51 4.16 4.92
N THR A 58 3.60 4.83 5.31
CA THR A 58 3.69 5.55 6.58
C THR A 58 4.48 6.86 6.44
N VAL A 59 4.06 7.90 7.17
CA VAL A 59 4.76 9.20 7.27
C VAL A 59 4.94 9.55 8.74
N VAL A 60 6.16 9.86 9.17
CA VAL A 60 6.47 10.30 10.53
C VAL A 60 7.01 11.73 10.46
N VAL A 61 6.40 12.65 11.19
CA VAL A 61 6.77 14.07 11.18
C VAL A 61 7.23 14.49 12.56
N ASP A 62 8.45 14.98 12.67
CA ASP A 62 8.97 15.60 13.88
C ASP A 62 8.54 17.06 13.97
N LEU A 63 7.70 17.37 14.95
CA LEU A 63 7.20 18.73 15.12
C LEU A 63 8.24 19.69 15.73
N LYS A 64 9.39 19.17 16.18
CA LYS A 64 10.53 19.98 16.61
C LYS A 64 11.27 20.64 15.43
N LEU A 65 11.08 20.13 14.21
CA LEU A 65 11.70 20.68 12.99
C LEU A 65 11.28 22.15 12.72
N GLY A 66 10.18 22.60 13.32
CA GLY A 66 9.76 24.00 13.32
C GLY A 66 8.24 24.15 13.25
N GLU A 67 7.74 25.36 13.46
CA GLU A 67 6.29 25.67 13.49
C GLU A 67 5.53 25.19 12.24
N GLN A 68 6.21 25.22 11.08
CA GLN A 68 5.61 24.82 9.79
C GLN A 68 5.57 23.31 9.56
N SER A 69 6.26 22.50 10.37
CA SER A 69 6.30 21.04 10.23
C SER A 69 4.89 20.41 10.27
N ARG A 70 3.98 20.97 11.05
CA ARG A 70 2.59 20.53 11.16
C ARG A 70 1.84 20.57 9.82
N THR A 71 2.19 21.50 8.93
CA THR A 71 1.57 21.60 7.59
C THR A 71 1.84 20.38 6.71
N ILE A 72 2.87 19.59 7.03
CA ILE A 72 3.14 18.31 6.36
C ILE A 72 2.01 17.32 6.62
N LEU A 73 1.49 17.25 7.86
CA LEU A 73 0.39 16.35 8.22
C LEU A 73 -0.89 16.73 7.45
N GLU A 74 -1.20 18.03 7.38
CA GLU A 74 -2.31 18.55 6.58
C GLU A 74 -2.13 18.21 5.10
N ARG A 75 -0.90 18.37 4.59
CA ARG A 75 -0.58 18.06 3.20
C ARG A 75 -0.68 16.57 2.88
N VAL A 76 -0.31 15.69 3.81
CA VAL A 76 -0.51 14.24 3.68
C VAL A 76 -1.98 13.95 3.44
N ARG A 77 -2.89 14.60 4.18
CA ARG A 77 -4.35 14.42 4.02
C ARG A 77 -4.92 15.01 2.73
N LEU A 78 -4.31 16.05 2.19
CA LEU A 78 -4.71 16.64 0.91
C LEU A 78 -4.11 15.95 -0.32
N SER A 79 -3.06 15.13 -0.15
CA SER A 79 -2.38 14.45 -1.24
C SER A 79 -3.20 13.26 -1.75
N PRO A 80 -3.54 13.18 -3.06
CA PRO A 80 -4.28 12.04 -3.62
C PRO A 80 -3.58 10.70 -3.37
N SER A 81 -2.25 10.69 -3.37
CA SER A 81 -1.46 9.48 -3.12
C SER A 81 -1.37 9.12 -1.64
N ASN A 82 -1.46 10.09 -0.71
CA ASN A 82 -1.15 9.86 0.71
C ASN A 82 -2.29 10.16 1.68
N HIS A 83 -3.47 10.56 1.20
CA HIS A 83 -4.60 10.94 2.07
C HIS A 83 -4.99 9.84 3.07
N THR A 84 -4.77 8.57 2.72
CA THR A 84 -5.02 7.39 3.57
C THR A 84 -3.79 6.81 4.27
N THR A 85 -2.62 7.39 4.07
CA THR A 85 -1.36 6.96 4.69
C THR A 85 -1.42 7.07 6.22
N VAL A 86 -0.82 6.10 6.91
CA VAL A 86 -0.71 6.14 8.37
C VAL A 86 0.31 7.20 8.75
N ALA A 87 -0.12 8.27 9.42
CA ALA A 87 0.72 9.39 9.79
C ALA A 87 0.99 9.41 11.30
N PHE A 88 2.24 9.67 11.68
CA PHE A 88 2.70 9.81 13.04
C PHE A 88 3.25 11.23 13.22
N ALA A 89 3.00 11.82 14.39
CA ALA A 89 3.68 13.03 14.81
C ALA A 89 4.56 12.77 16.02
N ILE A 90 5.76 13.34 16.05
CA ILE A 90 6.63 13.34 17.21
C ILE A 90 6.46 14.68 17.92
N THR A 91 6.14 14.65 19.20
CA THR A 91 5.74 15.85 19.95
C THR A 91 6.52 16.03 21.26
N GLU A 92 6.48 17.22 21.84
CA GLU A 92 7.11 17.57 23.13
C GLU A 92 6.11 17.68 24.29
N GLY A 93 4.81 17.52 24.03
CA GLY A 93 3.80 17.56 25.08
C GLY A 93 2.36 17.54 24.57
N THR A 94 1.42 17.44 25.51
CA THR A 94 -0.02 17.22 25.27
C THR A 94 -0.67 18.24 24.34
N LYS A 95 -0.33 19.53 24.44
CA LYS A 95 -0.85 20.59 23.55
C LYS A 95 -0.47 20.33 22.10
N GLN A 96 0.80 19.98 21.86
CA GLN A 96 1.29 19.70 20.52
C GLN A 96 0.73 18.36 20.01
N SER A 97 0.55 17.38 20.88
CA SER A 97 -0.14 16.12 20.59
C SER A 97 -1.58 16.36 20.10
N ALA A 98 -2.36 17.22 20.76
CA ALA A 98 -3.70 17.59 20.32
C ALA A 98 -3.70 18.30 18.95
N MET A 99 -2.76 19.22 18.73
CA MET A 99 -2.61 19.92 17.45
C MET A 99 -2.21 18.96 16.31
N ALA A 100 -1.40 17.95 16.58
CA ALA A 100 -1.01 16.94 15.61
C ALA A 100 -2.20 16.10 15.14
N PHE A 101 -3.05 15.64 16.08
CA PHE A 101 -4.27 14.93 15.74
C PHE A 101 -5.22 15.79 14.92
N ALA A 102 -5.41 17.06 15.29
CA ALA A 102 -6.21 18.01 14.52
C ALA A 102 -5.65 18.25 13.10
N ALA A 103 -4.33 18.20 12.92
CA ALA A 103 -3.66 18.28 11.63
C ALA A 103 -3.71 16.97 10.82
N GLY A 104 -4.26 15.89 11.40
CA GLY A 104 -4.54 14.64 10.70
C GLY A 104 -3.59 13.49 11.02
N SER A 105 -2.71 13.55 12.02
CA SER A 105 -1.95 12.36 12.44
C SER A 105 -2.87 11.24 12.95
N ASN A 106 -2.55 9.98 12.66
CA ASN A 106 -3.22 8.82 13.25
C ASN A 106 -2.69 8.48 14.64
N PHE A 107 -1.38 8.71 14.86
CA PHE A 107 -0.69 8.40 16.10
C PHE A 107 0.24 9.55 16.49
N VAL A 108 0.54 9.61 17.78
CA VAL A 108 1.51 10.56 18.34
C VAL A 108 2.55 9.81 19.16
N LEU A 109 3.81 10.23 19.04
CA LEU A 109 4.96 9.80 19.81
C LEU A 109 5.47 10.99 20.62
N GLU A 110 5.04 11.11 21.86
CA GLU A 110 5.49 12.17 22.75
C GLU A 110 6.89 11.86 23.29
N ARG A 111 7.78 12.87 23.29
CA ARG A 111 9.11 12.78 23.88
C ARG A 111 9.00 12.67 25.41
N PRO A 112 9.93 11.96 26.07
CA PRO A 112 11.12 11.30 25.51
C PRO A 112 10.80 10.03 24.73
N LEU A 113 11.45 9.86 23.57
CA LEU A 113 11.31 8.64 22.77
C LEU A 113 12.12 7.51 23.42
N SER A 114 11.46 6.37 23.62
CA SER A 114 12.07 5.14 24.07
C SER A 114 11.76 4.02 23.08
N ALA A 115 12.63 3.02 22.98
CA ALA A 115 12.38 1.86 22.12
C ALA A 115 11.03 1.18 22.44
N ILE A 116 10.65 1.16 23.73
CA ILE A 116 9.39 0.58 24.20
C ILE A 116 8.18 1.39 23.70
N SER A 117 8.20 2.72 23.89
CA SER A 117 7.07 3.58 23.50
C SER A 117 6.90 3.64 21.98
N VAL A 118 8.01 3.76 21.24
CA VAL A 118 8.01 3.74 19.76
C VAL A 118 7.54 2.38 19.24
N GLY A 119 8.09 1.28 19.76
CA GLY A 119 7.73 -0.07 19.36
C GLY A 119 6.25 -0.39 19.60
N ARG A 120 5.70 0.02 20.75
CA ARG A 120 4.28 -0.18 21.07
C ARG A 120 3.36 0.54 20.08
N THR A 121 3.65 1.81 19.80
CA THR A 121 2.83 2.62 18.89
C THR A 121 2.92 2.11 17.45
N LEU A 122 4.11 1.76 16.98
CA LEU A 122 4.28 1.15 15.65
C LEU A 122 3.59 -0.21 15.54
N LYS A 123 3.66 -1.05 16.59
CA LYS A 123 2.93 -2.32 16.63
C LYS A 123 1.42 -2.11 16.52
N ALA A 124 0.86 -1.14 17.24
CA ALA A 124 -0.57 -0.80 17.15
C ALA A 124 -0.97 -0.28 15.77
N ALA A 125 -0.06 0.44 15.10
CA ALA A 125 -0.29 0.99 13.77
C ALA A 125 -0.06 0.00 12.63
N TYR A 126 0.65 -1.10 12.88
CA TYR A 126 1.13 -1.99 11.83
C TYR A 126 0.00 -2.53 10.93
N GLY A 127 -1.11 -2.98 11.52
CA GLY A 127 -2.26 -3.47 10.74
C GLY A 127 -2.83 -2.42 9.78
N LEU A 128 -2.76 -1.13 10.16
CA LEU A 128 -3.16 -0.02 9.30
C LEU A 128 -2.14 0.23 8.18
N ILE A 129 -0.85 0.13 8.48
CA ILE A 129 0.24 0.29 7.51
C ILE A 129 0.15 -0.81 6.44
N ILE A 130 -0.06 -2.06 6.85
CA ILE A 130 -0.23 -3.18 5.92
C ILE A 130 -1.52 -3.07 5.13
N ARG A 131 -2.62 -2.65 5.76
CA ARG A 131 -3.87 -2.41 5.03
C ARG A 131 -3.69 -1.35 3.94
N GLU A 132 -2.96 -0.29 4.24
CA GLU A 132 -2.65 0.75 3.25
C GLU A 132 -1.75 0.22 2.13
N ARG A 133 -0.80 -0.66 2.46
CA ARG A 133 0.01 -1.35 1.46
C ARG A 133 -0.83 -2.26 0.57
N LEU A 134 -1.72 -3.07 1.14
CA LEU A 134 -2.61 -3.98 0.40
C LEU A 134 -3.51 -3.24 -0.59
N ARG A 135 -3.97 -2.03 -0.24
CA ARG A 135 -4.80 -1.19 -1.11
C ARG A 135 -4.16 -0.92 -2.47
N TYR A 136 -2.84 -0.76 -2.52
CA TYR A 136 -2.09 -0.47 -3.75
C TYR A 136 -1.24 -1.66 -4.24
N PHE A 137 -1.25 -2.77 -3.50
CA PHE A 137 -0.50 -3.96 -3.86
C PHE A 137 -1.06 -4.61 -5.13
N ARG A 138 -0.18 -4.81 -6.10
CA ARG A 138 -0.45 -5.58 -7.32
C ARG A 138 0.42 -6.81 -7.31
N CYS A 139 -0.17 -7.95 -7.01
CA CYS A 139 0.51 -9.23 -7.01
C CYS A 139 0.83 -9.63 -8.46
N PRO A 140 2.11 -9.78 -8.85
CA PRO A 140 2.47 -10.35 -10.14
C PRO A 140 1.95 -11.80 -10.22
N ILE A 141 1.30 -12.15 -11.33
CA ILE A 141 0.78 -13.50 -11.58
C ILE A 141 0.92 -13.85 -13.06
N SER A 142 0.76 -15.13 -13.37
CA SER A 142 0.61 -15.62 -14.75
C SER A 142 -0.43 -16.72 -14.74
N ILE A 143 -1.70 -16.37 -14.91
CA ILE A 143 -2.82 -17.31 -14.92
C ILE A 143 -3.71 -17.11 -16.14
N PRO A 144 -4.31 -18.18 -16.68
CA PRO A 144 -5.35 -18.05 -17.70
C PRO A 144 -6.54 -17.25 -17.18
N ALA A 145 -7.05 -16.36 -18.01
CA ALA A 145 -8.29 -15.64 -17.78
C ALA A 145 -9.11 -15.59 -19.08
N ALA A 146 -10.40 -15.31 -18.96
CA ALA A 146 -11.29 -15.14 -20.09
C ALA A 146 -12.13 -13.88 -19.90
N ILE A 147 -12.22 -13.07 -20.96
CA ILE A 147 -13.10 -11.92 -21.04
C ILE A 147 -14.32 -12.36 -21.83
N ARG A 148 -15.51 -12.28 -21.22
CA ARG A 148 -16.78 -12.45 -21.93
C ARG A 148 -17.40 -11.09 -22.16
N ASP A 149 -17.62 -10.80 -23.43
CA ASP A 149 -18.44 -9.70 -23.88
C ASP A 149 -19.83 -10.23 -24.28
N GLN A 150 -20.86 -9.40 -24.19
CA GLN A 150 -22.22 -9.75 -24.61
C GLN A 150 -22.33 -9.91 -26.13
N GLU A 151 -21.48 -9.21 -26.90
CA GLU A 151 -21.51 -9.19 -28.36
C GLU A 151 -20.34 -9.98 -29.01
N ALA A 152 -19.12 -9.86 -28.48
CA ALA A 152 -17.90 -10.41 -29.11
C ALA A 152 -17.52 -11.85 -28.69
N GLY A 153 -18.28 -12.50 -27.80
CA GLY A 153 -18.00 -13.86 -27.34
C GLY A 153 -16.91 -13.97 -26.25
N GLU A 154 -16.24 -15.12 -26.16
CA GLU A 154 -15.19 -15.39 -25.17
C GLU A 154 -13.79 -15.11 -25.74
N ILE A 155 -13.09 -14.15 -25.15
CA ILE A 155 -11.70 -13.81 -25.47
C ILE A 155 -10.79 -14.40 -24.38
N ARG A 156 -9.97 -15.37 -24.75
CA ARG A 156 -8.94 -15.91 -23.84
C ARG A 156 -7.79 -14.93 -23.71
N CYS A 157 -7.29 -14.77 -22.50
CA CYS A 157 -6.19 -13.86 -22.16
C CYS A 157 -5.34 -14.43 -21.01
N GLN A 158 -4.23 -13.77 -20.71
CA GLN A 158 -3.35 -14.11 -19.60
C GLN A 158 -3.29 -12.95 -18.63
N ALA A 159 -3.59 -13.21 -17.36
CA ALA A 159 -3.44 -12.22 -16.30
C ALA A 159 -1.96 -12.06 -15.93
N VAL A 160 -1.50 -10.82 -15.80
CA VAL A 160 -0.10 -10.48 -15.48
C VAL A 160 0.09 -9.91 -14.07
N ASN A 161 -0.94 -9.27 -13.52
CA ASN A 161 -1.00 -8.89 -12.11
C ASN A 161 -2.45 -8.72 -11.67
N ILE A 162 -2.69 -8.84 -10.36
CA ILE A 162 -4.00 -8.66 -9.73
C ILE A 162 -3.88 -7.82 -8.45
N SER A 163 -4.88 -6.98 -8.19
CA SER A 163 -5.08 -6.28 -6.91
C SER A 163 -6.52 -6.46 -6.42
N GLU A 164 -6.85 -5.92 -5.25
CA GLU A 164 -8.23 -5.97 -4.71
C GLU A 164 -9.27 -5.33 -5.65
N GLY A 165 -8.83 -4.37 -6.48
CA GLY A 165 -9.72 -3.57 -7.33
C GLY A 165 -9.62 -3.84 -8.82
N GLY A 166 -8.76 -4.74 -9.27
CA GLY A 166 -8.60 -4.98 -10.70
C GLY A 166 -7.50 -5.96 -11.07
N MET A 167 -7.36 -6.18 -12.38
CA MET A 167 -6.39 -7.10 -12.97
C MET A 167 -5.85 -6.52 -14.27
N ALA A 168 -4.56 -6.68 -14.51
CA ALA A 168 -3.99 -6.43 -15.83
C ALA A 168 -3.89 -7.77 -16.58
N VAL A 169 -4.23 -7.75 -17.87
CA VAL A 169 -4.17 -8.92 -18.76
C VAL A 169 -3.44 -8.60 -20.04
N ILE A 170 -2.96 -9.64 -20.73
CA ILE A 170 -2.49 -9.61 -22.11
C ILE A 170 -3.47 -10.42 -22.95
N SER A 171 -3.94 -9.86 -24.06
CA SER A 171 -4.79 -10.54 -25.04
C SER A 171 -4.21 -10.39 -26.44
N SER A 172 -4.46 -11.37 -27.31
CA SER A 172 -4.18 -11.29 -28.74
C SER A 172 -5.23 -10.49 -29.51
N VAL A 173 -6.37 -10.20 -28.89
CA VAL A 173 -7.46 -9.42 -29.48
C VAL A 173 -7.39 -7.98 -28.94
N PRO A 174 -7.47 -6.95 -29.80
CA PRO A 174 -7.52 -5.57 -29.35
C PRO A 174 -8.76 -5.29 -28.50
N LEU A 175 -8.55 -4.76 -27.29
CA LEU A 175 -9.59 -4.31 -26.38
C LEU A 175 -9.70 -2.78 -26.41
N LYS A 176 -10.88 -2.24 -26.07
CA LYS A 176 -11.11 -0.79 -26.05
C LYS A 176 -11.39 -0.29 -24.63
N PRO A 177 -10.77 0.83 -24.21
CA PRO A 177 -11.14 1.48 -22.96
C PRO A 177 -12.64 1.84 -22.91
N GLY A 178 -13.23 1.72 -21.73
CA GLY A 178 -14.66 1.96 -21.48
C GLY A 178 -15.58 0.75 -21.72
N MET A 179 -15.08 -0.33 -22.33
CA MET A 179 -15.87 -1.56 -22.50
C MET A 179 -16.20 -2.20 -21.14
N GLN A 180 -17.46 -2.61 -20.98
CA GLN A 180 -17.93 -3.38 -19.83
C GLN A 180 -17.96 -4.86 -20.19
N VAL A 181 -17.29 -5.70 -19.39
CA VAL A 181 -17.08 -7.11 -19.68
C VAL A 181 -17.20 -7.96 -18.42
N THR A 182 -17.46 -9.25 -18.59
CA THR A 182 -17.33 -10.22 -17.49
C THR A 182 -15.97 -10.90 -17.56
N LEU A 183 -15.12 -10.63 -16.57
CA LEU A 183 -13.80 -11.24 -16.46
C LEU A 183 -13.87 -12.50 -15.61
N GLN A 184 -13.40 -13.62 -16.16
CA GLN A 184 -13.37 -14.92 -15.52
C GLN A 184 -11.93 -15.40 -15.31
N PHE A 185 -11.63 -15.86 -14.10
CA PHE A 185 -10.31 -16.38 -13.74
C PHE A 185 -10.41 -17.30 -12.51
N ALA A 186 -9.34 -18.03 -12.19
CA ALA A 186 -9.25 -18.81 -10.96
C ALA A 186 -8.01 -18.40 -10.18
N ILE A 187 -8.14 -18.19 -8.87
CA ILE A 187 -7.02 -17.82 -8.01
C ILE A 187 -6.16 -19.08 -7.75
N PRO A 188 -4.82 -19.02 -7.90
CA PRO A 188 -3.95 -20.17 -7.62
C PRO A 188 -4.11 -20.70 -6.20
N GLY A 189 -4.33 -22.01 -6.08
CA GLY A 189 -4.52 -22.69 -4.80
C GLY A 189 -5.92 -22.55 -4.21
N GLN A 190 -6.84 -21.89 -4.92
CA GLN A 190 -8.27 -21.85 -4.60
C GLN A 190 -9.04 -22.64 -5.66
N GLY A 191 -10.11 -23.32 -5.25
CA GLY A 191 -10.99 -24.08 -6.16
C GLY A 191 -12.06 -23.23 -6.85
N SER A 192 -12.30 -22.01 -6.36
CA SER A 192 -13.36 -21.13 -6.82
C SER A 192 -13.02 -20.44 -8.14
N GLN A 193 -13.95 -20.45 -9.08
CA GLN A 193 -13.89 -19.61 -10.26
C GLN A 193 -14.44 -18.22 -9.94
N PHE A 194 -13.66 -17.19 -10.24
CA PHE A 194 -14.07 -15.80 -10.14
C PHE A 194 -14.76 -15.38 -11.44
N ALA A 195 -15.85 -14.63 -11.29
CA ALA A 195 -16.54 -13.95 -12.38
C ALA A 195 -16.86 -12.53 -11.92
N ALA A 196 -16.17 -11.54 -12.49
CA ALA A 196 -16.23 -10.16 -12.08
C ALA A 196 -16.69 -9.28 -13.23
N GLN A 197 -17.80 -8.56 -13.06
CA GLN A 197 -18.12 -7.43 -13.94
C GLN A 197 -16.96 -6.44 -13.87
N SER A 198 -16.44 -6.02 -15.00
CA SER A 198 -15.22 -5.23 -15.07
C SER A 198 -15.26 -4.22 -16.21
N GLU A 199 -14.63 -3.07 -15.99
CA GLU A 199 -14.45 -2.05 -17.00
C GLU A 199 -12.99 -2.06 -17.49
N ILE A 200 -12.78 -1.98 -18.79
CA ILE A 200 -11.44 -1.80 -19.36
C ILE A 200 -11.03 -0.33 -19.18
N CYS A 201 -10.08 -0.05 -18.30
CA CYS A 201 -9.68 1.32 -17.96
C CYS A 201 -8.59 1.88 -18.88
N TRP A 202 -7.71 1.03 -19.41
CA TRP A 202 -6.64 1.43 -20.31
C TRP A 202 -6.18 0.23 -21.13
N CYS A 203 -5.63 0.53 -22.29
CA CYS A 203 -4.93 -0.41 -23.17
C CYS A 203 -3.58 0.20 -23.55
N ASP A 204 -2.56 -0.62 -23.75
CA ASP A 204 -1.26 -0.17 -24.27
C ASP A 204 -0.90 -0.85 -25.60
N GLU A 205 0.13 -0.32 -26.26
CA GLU A 205 0.62 -0.82 -27.56
C GLU A 205 1.23 -2.23 -27.47
N LYS A 206 1.52 -2.72 -26.26
CA LYS A 206 2.08 -4.06 -26.02
C LYS A 206 0.97 -5.11 -25.85
N GLY A 207 -0.29 -4.75 -26.09
CA GLY A 207 -1.44 -5.64 -25.95
C GLY A 207 -1.85 -5.88 -24.49
N ARG A 208 -1.35 -5.08 -23.54
CA ARG A 208 -1.82 -5.13 -22.15
C ARG A 208 -3.06 -4.28 -22.01
N SER A 209 -3.96 -4.73 -21.14
CA SER A 209 -5.16 -3.99 -20.76
C SER A 209 -5.37 -4.08 -19.26
N GLY A 210 -5.71 -2.95 -18.65
CA GLY A 210 -6.06 -2.89 -17.24
C GLY A 210 -7.57 -2.92 -17.06
N LEU A 211 -8.06 -3.89 -16.30
CA LEU A 211 -9.46 -4.03 -15.96
C LEU A 211 -9.68 -3.64 -14.51
N ARG A 212 -10.69 -2.81 -14.24
CA ARG A 212 -11.18 -2.50 -12.89
C ARG A 212 -12.36 -3.39 -12.58
N PHE A 213 -12.32 -4.08 -11.45
CA PHE A 213 -13.47 -4.84 -10.97
C PHE A 213 -14.58 -3.88 -10.55
N GLY A 214 -15.80 -4.22 -10.93
CA GLY A 214 -17.02 -3.65 -10.37
C GLY A 214 -17.32 -4.25 -9.00
N ALA A 215 -18.59 -4.53 -8.72
CA ALA A 215 -18.99 -5.17 -7.48
C ALA A 215 -18.70 -6.69 -7.53
N LEU A 216 -17.74 -7.13 -6.72
CA LEU A 216 -17.55 -8.55 -6.39
C LEU A 216 -18.56 -8.96 -5.29
N SER A 217 -18.90 -10.26 -5.22
CA SER A 217 -19.65 -10.77 -4.06
C SER A 217 -18.83 -10.60 -2.76
N PRO A 218 -19.47 -10.49 -1.59
CA PRO A 218 -18.75 -10.39 -0.31
C PRO A 218 -17.78 -11.54 -0.06
N GLU A 219 -18.14 -12.75 -0.49
CA GLU A 219 -17.34 -13.97 -0.38
C GLU A 219 -16.10 -13.88 -1.28
N GLN A 220 -16.28 -13.57 -2.57
CA GLN A 220 -15.18 -13.39 -3.52
C GLN A 220 -14.23 -12.27 -3.09
N LYS A 221 -14.77 -11.15 -2.58
CA LYS A 221 -13.97 -10.04 -2.08
C LYS A 221 -13.12 -10.46 -0.87
N THR A 222 -13.70 -11.26 0.03
CA THR A 222 -12.99 -11.77 1.21
C THR A 222 -11.91 -12.77 0.81
N GLU A 223 -12.22 -13.70 -0.09
CA GLU A 223 -11.28 -14.70 -0.61
C GLU A 223 -10.10 -14.03 -1.33
N LEU A 224 -10.37 -13.09 -2.25
CA LEU A 224 -9.33 -12.35 -2.96
C LEU A 224 -8.44 -11.57 -1.99
N LYS A 225 -9.04 -10.89 -1.01
CA LYS A 225 -8.29 -10.12 -0.01
C LYS A 225 -7.40 -11.01 0.84
N GLN A 226 -7.91 -12.14 1.33
CA GLN A 226 -7.12 -13.11 2.10
C GLN A 226 -5.96 -13.67 1.28
N TRP A 227 -6.21 -14.04 0.03
CA TRP A 227 -5.18 -14.55 -0.86
C TRP A 227 -4.10 -13.49 -1.15
N LEU A 228 -4.49 -12.25 -1.44
CA LEU A 228 -3.54 -11.13 -1.63
C LEU A 228 -2.75 -10.83 -0.36
N SER A 229 -3.38 -10.94 0.81
CA SER A 229 -2.73 -10.73 2.10
C SER A 229 -1.64 -11.77 2.34
N LYS A 230 -1.93 -13.04 2.07
CA LYS A 230 -0.94 -14.12 2.14
C LYS A 230 0.21 -13.91 1.15
N ARG A 231 -0.08 -13.50 -0.09
CA ARG A 231 0.96 -13.18 -1.09
C ARG A 231 1.84 -12.01 -0.66
N LEU A 232 1.25 -10.99 -0.03
CA LEU A 232 2.00 -9.87 0.52
C LEU A 232 2.91 -10.32 1.67
N GLU A 233 2.41 -11.16 2.57
CA GLU A 233 3.20 -11.73 3.67
C GLU A 233 4.34 -12.61 3.17
N GLU A 234 4.13 -13.41 2.12
CA GLU A 234 5.19 -14.19 1.45
C GLU A 234 6.27 -13.30 0.83
N SER A 235 5.96 -12.04 0.51
CA SER A 235 6.94 -11.06 0.02
C SER A 235 7.74 -10.37 1.15
N LEU A 236 7.26 -10.44 2.38
CA LEU A 236 7.92 -9.83 3.53
C LEU A 236 9.08 -10.70 4.04
N PRO A 237 10.12 -10.10 4.64
CA PRO A 237 11.14 -10.87 5.36
C PRO A 237 10.52 -11.76 6.45
N GLU A 238 11.06 -12.97 6.64
CA GLU A 238 10.52 -13.97 7.58
C GLU A 238 10.44 -13.45 9.03
N SER A 239 11.42 -12.64 9.45
CA SER A 239 11.45 -11.98 10.77
C SER A 239 10.25 -11.06 11.00
N VAL A 240 9.72 -10.47 9.93
CA VAL A 240 8.52 -9.63 9.97
C VAL A 240 7.30 -10.53 9.96
N ALA A 241 7.20 -11.51 9.04
CA ALA A 241 6.07 -12.44 8.98
C ALA A 241 5.80 -13.18 10.30
N LEU A 242 6.85 -13.61 11.03
CA LEU A 242 6.74 -14.27 12.33
C LEU A 242 6.16 -13.38 13.43
N LYS A 243 6.37 -12.05 13.37
CA LYS A 243 5.75 -11.10 14.32
C LYS A 243 4.22 -11.02 14.14
N PHE A 244 3.65 -11.51 13.04
CA PHE A 244 2.22 -11.44 12.71
C PHE A 244 1.47 -12.76 12.82
N ARG A 245 2.15 -13.90 12.74
CA ARG A 245 1.53 -15.21 12.98
C ARG A 245 1.04 -15.41 14.43
N SER A 246 1.44 -14.57 15.36
CA SER A 246 1.14 -14.69 16.80
C SER A 246 -0.04 -13.84 17.29
N THR A 247 -0.84 -13.24 16.39
CA THR A 247 -1.98 -12.38 16.77
C THR A 247 -3.32 -12.85 16.18
N SER A 248 -3.54 -14.16 16.10
CA SER A 248 -4.84 -14.77 15.77
C SER A 248 -5.48 -15.38 17.00
#